data_AF-A0AAP0RA86-F1
#
_entry.id   AF-A0AAP0RA86-F1
#
_cell.length_a   1.000
_cell.length_b   1.000
_cell.length_c   1.000
_cell.angle_alpha   90.00
_cell.angle_beta   90.00
_cell.angle_gamma   90.00
#
_symmetry.space_group_name_H-M   'P 1'
#
loop_
_entity.id
_entity.type
_entity.pdbx_description
1 polymer ?
#
loop_
_entity_poly.entity_id
_entity_poly.type
_entity_poly.pdbx_seq_one_letter_code
_entity_poly.pdbx_strand_id
1 'polypeptide(L)'
;MLRRLLHLSFPFSTNQMARAISRAAPFLLKSSPIPTSSLHSHSHSVFFPYTIRFFSSSIDSSFFGGRSYISRREDQKLPRGLGRVFAEQRGYRKVRKRPAKKKKNELELNVSICIEEELPDDPEILSIAELLRLNVPTAMKLAFDGLKDSKYKTRDTSIDDVGGFERVELSVLLCNDEFIRKLNKEWRDEDHATDVLSMSQHIPDLKLPILMLGDIVISVETAAIQAEERGHTLIDEIRILMVHGLLHLLGFDHEISDEAEAEMEKEEELLLRSLGWKGKGLIQCAYDAETNGSPHRENPDDRKKEGSLRFYKPKFSYIFCDMDGTLLNSKCQITSTTAKALREATSRGVKVVIATGKTRPAAISAMKMVDLAGRDGIVSEFSPGVFLQGLLVYSRQGREIFRRNLDPNVCREACLYSLEHKVPLIAFSEDRCLTLFEHPLVDSVHTVYHEPKGEIMPSVEHLLAAADIQKLIFLDTAEGVTTTLRPYWSEATRDRASVVQAVPDMLEIVPSGTSKGSGVRMLLDHLGITTKEIMAIGDGENDVEMLELASLGIALSNGSEKTKAVADVIGASNDEDGVADAIYRYAF
;
A
#
# COMPACT_ATOMS: atom_id res chain seq x y z
N MET A 1 -35.82 -44.61 -3.91
CA MET A 1 -37.30 -44.59 -4.09
C MET A 1 -37.84 -43.46 -3.24
N LEU A 2 -38.71 -42.52 -3.63
CA LEU A 2 -39.41 -42.18 -4.86
C LEU A 2 -40.02 -40.76 -4.62
N ARG A 3 -40.16 -39.94 -5.66
CA ARG A 3 -40.73 -38.56 -5.66
C ARG A 3 -42.25 -38.51 -5.41
N ARG A 4 -42.75 -37.28 -5.16
CA ARG A 4 -44.06 -36.62 -5.55
C ARG A 4 -45.01 -36.33 -4.37
N LEU A 5 -45.83 -35.26 -4.30
CA LEU A 5 -46.01 -33.92 -4.92
C LEU A 5 -47.33 -33.36 -4.34
N LEU A 6 -47.45 -32.02 -4.17
CA LEU A 6 -48.69 -31.18 -4.17
C LEU A 6 -49.61 -31.26 -2.92
N HIS A 7 -50.38 -30.26 -2.47
CA HIS A 7 -50.90 -28.97 -2.98
C HIS A 7 -51.51 -28.18 -1.79
N LEU A 8 -51.65 -26.83 -1.90
CA LEU A 8 -52.74 -25.93 -1.41
C LEU A 8 -52.15 -24.53 -1.10
N SER A 9 -52.23 -23.52 -1.98
CA SER A 9 -53.38 -22.66 -2.39
C SER A 9 -53.78 -21.58 -1.36
N PHE A 10 -53.50 -20.31 -1.74
CA PHE A 10 -53.93 -19.03 -1.14
C PHE A 10 -55.47 -18.81 -1.15
N PRO A 11 -55.96 -17.75 -0.47
CA PRO A 11 -56.54 -16.65 -1.26
C PRO A 11 -56.19 -15.21 -0.84
N PHE A 12 -56.47 -14.33 -1.79
CA PHE A 12 -56.18 -12.90 -1.98
C PHE A 12 -57.06 -11.90 -1.20
N SER A 13 -56.55 -10.66 -1.12
CA SER A 13 -57.30 -9.37 -1.21
C SER A 13 -56.26 -8.24 -1.43
N THR A 14 -55.91 -7.75 -2.62
CA THR A 14 -56.54 -6.80 -3.59
C THR A 14 -57.03 -5.44 -3.06
N ASN A 15 -56.29 -4.37 -3.38
CA ASN A 15 -56.74 -3.10 -3.99
C ASN A 15 -55.51 -2.16 -4.08
N GLN A 16 -55.25 -1.31 -5.08
CA GLN A 16 -55.71 -1.05 -6.46
C GLN A 16 -54.68 -0.02 -7.02
N MET A 17 -54.13 -0.22 -8.23
CA MET A 17 -54.28 0.62 -9.46
C MET A 17 -53.85 2.11 -9.35
N ALA A 18 -53.23 2.78 -10.32
CA ALA A 18 -52.93 2.53 -11.75
C ALA A 18 -51.96 3.63 -12.27
N ARG A 19 -50.92 3.26 -13.05
CA ARG A 19 -50.69 3.54 -14.50
C ARG A 19 -50.78 4.98 -15.01
N ALA A 20 -49.72 5.37 -15.73
CA ALA A 20 -49.81 6.05 -17.03
C ALA A 20 -48.80 5.41 -18.00
N ILE A 21 -49.20 5.26 -19.27
CA ILE A 21 -48.59 4.50 -20.37
C ILE A 21 -48.42 5.42 -21.60
N SER A 22 -47.48 5.04 -22.48
CA SER A 22 -47.38 5.33 -23.95
C SER A 22 -46.70 6.63 -24.37
N ARG A 23 -45.91 6.71 -25.45
CA ARG A 23 -45.83 5.94 -26.72
C ARG A 23 -44.43 6.21 -27.36
N ALA A 24 -43.69 5.21 -27.86
CA ALA A 24 -43.59 4.75 -29.28
C ALA A 24 -42.97 5.77 -30.25
N ALA A 25 -42.07 5.50 -31.21
CA ALA A 25 -41.33 4.32 -31.71
C ALA A 25 -40.26 4.88 -32.74
N PRO A 26 -39.85 4.19 -33.83
CA PRO A 26 -38.62 3.38 -33.92
C PRO A 26 -37.68 3.77 -35.10
N PHE A 27 -36.50 3.17 -35.17
CA PHE A 27 -35.85 2.87 -36.46
C PHE A 27 -35.22 1.47 -36.44
N LEU A 28 -35.30 0.83 -37.60
CA LEU A 28 -35.35 -0.60 -37.85
C LEU A 28 -34.42 -0.88 -39.04
N LEU A 29 -34.06 -2.18 -39.19
CA LEU A 29 -33.56 -2.86 -40.41
C LEU A 29 -32.02 -2.88 -40.56
N LYS A 30 -31.34 -3.98 -40.91
CA LYS A 30 -31.75 -5.30 -41.44
C LYS A 30 -30.49 -6.19 -41.47
N SER A 31 -30.50 -7.43 -40.96
CA SER A 31 -30.71 -8.72 -41.68
C SER A 31 -29.47 -9.22 -42.44
N SER A 32 -29.02 -10.49 -42.46
CA SER A 32 -29.55 -11.80 -42.02
C SER A 32 -28.52 -12.91 -42.49
N PRO A 33 -28.81 -14.23 -42.65
CA PRO A 33 -28.23 -15.30 -41.82
C PRO A 33 -27.71 -16.57 -42.59
N ILE A 34 -27.54 -17.67 -41.83
CA ILE A 34 -27.61 -19.14 -42.14
C ILE A 34 -26.33 -19.91 -42.62
N PRO A 35 -26.24 -21.27 -42.57
CA PRO A 35 -25.60 -22.08 -41.49
C PRO A 35 -24.66 -23.22 -41.99
N THR A 36 -24.04 -24.01 -41.09
CA THR A 36 -24.14 -25.49 -40.97
C THR A 36 -22.97 -26.14 -40.20
N SER A 37 -23.36 -26.93 -39.18
CA SER A 37 -22.80 -28.18 -38.61
C SER A 37 -21.39 -28.69 -39.01
N SER A 38 -20.58 -29.09 -38.02
CA SER A 38 -20.45 -30.52 -37.59
C SER A 38 -19.39 -30.77 -36.50
N LEU A 39 -19.85 -31.35 -35.39
CA LEU A 39 -19.32 -32.51 -34.63
C LEU A 39 -17.88 -32.57 -34.09
N HIS A 40 -17.84 -32.69 -32.75
CA HIS A 40 -16.97 -33.49 -31.86
C HIS A 40 -15.44 -33.40 -31.93
N SER A 41 -14.84 -32.96 -30.80
CA SER A 41 -14.16 -33.87 -29.87
C SER A 41 -13.78 -33.13 -28.57
N HIS A 42 -14.18 -33.70 -27.43
CA HIS A 42 -13.73 -33.29 -26.11
C HIS A 42 -12.25 -33.59 -25.91
N SER A 43 -11.50 -32.61 -25.40
CA SER A 43 -10.31 -32.82 -24.59
C SER A 43 -10.18 -31.65 -23.61
N HIS A 44 -10.30 -31.98 -22.32
CA HIS A 44 -10.24 -31.06 -21.20
C HIS A 44 -8.84 -30.48 -21.03
N SER A 45 -8.73 -29.17 -20.92
CA SER A 45 -7.67 -28.47 -20.18
C SER A 45 -8.36 -27.58 -19.16
N VAL A 46 -8.07 -27.79 -17.87
CA VAL A 46 -8.62 -26.98 -16.78
C VAL A 46 -7.72 -25.75 -16.67
N PHE A 47 -8.15 -24.64 -17.27
CA PHE A 47 -7.60 -23.32 -17.00
C PHE A 47 -8.25 -22.77 -15.72
N PHE A 48 -7.43 -22.33 -14.76
CA PHE A 48 -7.90 -21.50 -13.65
C PHE A 48 -8.65 -20.26 -14.20
N PRO A 49 -9.85 -19.93 -13.70
CA PRO A 49 -10.63 -18.79 -14.20
C PRO A 49 -10.23 -17.48 -13.51
N TYR A 50 -8.93 -17.28 -13.24
CA TYR A 50 -8.39 -16.05 -12.66
C TYR A 50 -7.39 -15.44 -13.65
N THR A 51 -7.45 -14.12 -13.82
CA THR A 51 -6.56 -13.38 -14.71
C THR A 51 -5.14 -13.40 -14.12
N ILE A 52 -4.18 -13.92 -14.89
CA ILE A 52 -2.78 -14.13 -14.48
C ILE A 52 -1.89 -13.51 -15.56
N ARG A 53 -0.86 -12.76 -15.14
CA ARG A 53 0.18 -12.27 -16.07
C ARG A 53 1.17 -13.39 -16.40
N PHE A 54 1.13 -13.89 -17.64
CA PHE A 54 2.09 -14.86 -18.17
C PHE A 54 3.30 -14.17 -18.82
N PHE A 55 4.51 -14.60 -18.45
CA PHE A 55 5.75 -14.25 -19.15
C PHE A 55 6.54 -15.52 -19.48
N SER A 56 6.58 -15.92 -20.76
CA SER A 56 7.39 -17.06 -21.23
C SER A 56 8.71 -16.59 -21.83
N SER A 57 9.85 -17.15 -21.40
CA SER A 57 11.11 -17.09 -22.13
C SER A 57 11.86 -18.43 -22.07
N SER A 58 12.24 -18.93 -23.24
CA SER A 58 13.11 -20.11 -23.39
C SER A 58 14.56 -19.64 -23.39
N ILE A 59 15.43 -20.20 -22.54
CA ILE A 59 16.86 -19.86 -22.51
C ILE A 59 17.70 -21.10 -22.83
N ASP A 60 18.28 -21.11 -24.03
CA ASP A 60 19.42 -21.97 -24.39
C ASP A 60 20.72 -21.30 -23.93
N SER A 61 21.48 -21.93 -23.03
CA SER A 61 22.76 -21.40 -22.56
C SER A 61 23.95 -22.16 -23.16
N SER A 62 24.77 -21.46 -23.94
CA SER A 62 26.16 -21.87 -24.22
C SER A 62 27.11 -20.68 -24.07
N PHE A 63 28.01 -20.75 -23.08
CA PHE A 63 29.03 -19.73 -22.77
C PHE A 63 30.42 -20.18 -23.26
N PHE A 64 31.12 -19.28 -23.97
CA PHE A 64 32.58 -19.02 -24.02
C PHE A 64 32.71 -17.85 -25.03
N GLY A 65 33.31 -16.68 -24.81
CA GLY A 65 34.30 -16.17 -23.86
C GLY A 65 35.29 -15.32 -24.69
N GLY A 66 35.41 -14.01 -24.43
CA GLY A 66 36.46 -13.19 -25.06
C GLY A 66 36.22 -11.68 -25.15
N ARG A 67 36.88 -10.92 -24.27
CA ARG A 67 36.95 -9.45 -24.14
C ARG A 67 37.33 -8.69 -25.43
N SER A 68 36.79 -7.48 -25.63
CA SER A 68 37.56 -6.22 -25.53
C SER A 68 36.74 -4.96 -25.83
N TYR A 69 37.13 -3.88 -25.16
CA TYR A 69 36.59 -2.52 -25.15
C TYR A 69 36.76 -1.77 -26.49
N ILE A 70 35.83 -0.86 -26.83
CA ILE A 70 36.04 0.60 -27.03
C ILE A 70 34.76 1.26 -27.58
N SER A 71 34.55 2.50 -27.16
CA SER A 71 33.33 3.29 -27.26
C SER A 71 33.13 4.04 -28.57
N ARG A 72 31.85 4.26 -28.88
CA ARG A 72 31.20 5.44 -29.50
C ARG A 72 31.45 5.83 -30.97
N ARG A 73 30.29 5.85 -31.64
CA ARG A 73 29.65 6.94 -32.42
C ARG A 73 29.67 6.90 -33.95
N GLU A 74 28.43 6.78 -34.44
CA GLU A 74 27.74 7.53 -35.51
C GLU A 74 28.16 7.32 -36.98
N ASP A 75 27.22 6.69 -37.70
CA ASP A 75 26.60 7.13 -38.94
C ASP A 75 27.48 7.63 -40.10
N GLN A 76 27.51 6.86 -41.20
CA GLN A 76 26.74 7.15 -42.42
C GLN A 76 27.10 6.21 -43.60
N LYS A 77 26.04 5.63 -44.18
CA LYS A 77 25.74 5.37 -45.61
C LYS A 77 26.85 4.89 -46.59
N LEU A 78 26.64 3.63 -47.07
CA LEU A 78 26.58 3.13 -48.49
C LEU A 78 27.81 3.36 -49.42
N PRO A 79 28.02 2.63 -50.56
CA PRO A 79 27.08 1.79 -51.32
C PRO A 79 27.61 0.46 -51.94
N ARG A 80 26.63 -0.37 -52.38
CA ARG A 80 26.50 -1.17 -53.63
C ARG A 80 27.66 -2.03 -54.19
N GLY A 81 27.28 -3.27 -54.56
CA GLY A 81 27.85 -4.03 -55.69
C GLY A 81 27.65 -5.55 -55.55
N LEU A 82 26.50 -6.11 -55.95
CA LEU A 82 26.29 -6.89 -57.20
C LEU A 82 27.11 -8.20 -57.32
N GLY A 83 26.41 -9.34 -57.33
CA GLY A 83 26.67 -10.37 -58.35
C GLY A 83 26.84 -11.84 -57.91
N ARG A 84 25.76 -12.61 -58.09
CA ARG A 84 25.68 -13.95 -58.75
C ARG A 84 26.29 -15.21 -58.09
N VAL A 85 25.39 -16.04 -57.56
CA VAL A 85 24.97 -17.40 -58.02
C VAL A 85 25.95 -18.21 -58.89
N PHE A 86 26.30 -19.44 -58.50
CA PHE A 86 25.85 -20.71 -59.13
C PHE A 86 26.29 -21.95 -58.34
N ALA A 87 25.42 -22.97 -58.40
CA ALA A 87 25.52 -24.29 -57.78
C ALA A 87 26.12 -25.33 -58.74
N GLU A 88 26.66 -26.44 -58.21
CA GLU A 88 26.83 -27.77 -58.83
C GLU A 88 27.71 -28.65 -57.89
N GLN A 89 27.68 -29.97 -57.80
CA GLN A 89 26.75 -31.05 -58.14
C GLN A 89 27.25 -32.30 -57.37
N ARG A 90 26.32 -33.23 -57.11
CA ARG A 90 26.39 -34.53 -56.43
C ARG A 90 27.60 -35.46 -56.73
N GLY A 91 27.95 -36.30 -55.74
CA GLY A 91 28.66 -37.58 -55.97
C GLY A 91 28.93 -38.43 -54.71
N TYR A 92 28.31 -39.61 -54.64
CA TYR A 92 28.24 -40.56 -53.51
C TYR A 92 29.57 -41.24 -53.10
N ARG A 93 29.76 -41.47 -51.78
CA ARG A 93 30.58 -42.59 -51.24
C ARG A 93 29.86 -43.23 -50.04
N LYS A 94 29.38 -44.47 -50.20
CA LYS A 94 28.84 -45.30 -49.11
C LYS A 94 30.00 -45.76 -48.21
N VAL A 95 29.99 -45.37 -46.95
CA VAL A 95 30.82 -45.97 -45.88
C VAL A 95 29.90 -46.49 -44.79
N ARG A 96 29.98 -47.80 -44.55
CA ARG A 96 29.28 -48.56 -43.52
C ARG A 96 29.67 -47.99 -42.14
N LYS A 97 28.80 -47.23 -41.48
CA LYS A 97 28.99 -46.81 -40.08
C LYS A 97 28.26 -47.78 -39.14
N ARG A 98 29.00 -48.25 -38.14
CA ARG A 98 28.53 -49.00 -36.96
C ARG A 98 27.37 -48.25 -36.28
N PRO A 99 26.43 -48.94 -35.59
CA PRO A 99 25.33 -48.26 -34.93
C PRO A 99 25.89 -47.28 -33.89
N ALA A 100 25.52 -46.01 -34.02
CA ALA A 100 25.89 -44.99 -33.05
C ALA A 100 25.18 -45.30 -31.73
N LYS A 101 25.95 -45.32 -30.64
CA LYS A 101 25.44 -45.36 -29.26
C LYS A 101 24.37 -44.28 -29.08
N LYS A 102 23.23 -44.63 -28.47
CA LYS A 102 22.21 -43.67 -28.00
C LYS A 102 22.92 -42.55 -27.22
N LYS A 103 22.79 -41.30 -27.67
CA LYS A 103 23.08 -40.13 -26.83
C LYS A 103 22.10 -40.18 -25.66
N LYS A 104 22.58 -39.99 -24.42
CA LYS A 104 21.71 -39.67 -23.28
C LYS A 104 20.96 -38.38 -23.66
N ASN A 105 19.64 -38.41 -23.73
CA ASN A 105 18.84 -37.19 -23.79
C ASN A 105 19.03 -36.50 -22.43
N GLU A 106 19.41 -35.22 -22.44
CA GLU A 106 19.37 -34.38 -21.23
C GLU A 106 17.91 -34.01 -20.96
N LEU A 107 17.48 -34.11 -19.70
CA LEU A 107 16.13 -33.79 -19.23
C LEU A 107 15.87 -32.29 -19.39
N GLU A 108 14.80 -31.89 -20.10
CA GLU A 108 14.41 -30.48 -20.26
C GLU A 108 13.53 -30.04 -19.07
N LEU A 109 13.96 -29.00 -18.33
CA LEU A 109 13.22 -28.45 -17.18
C LEU A 109 12.47 -27.19 -17.63
N ASN A 110 11.14 -27.20 -17.51
CA ASN A 110 10.28 -26.07 -17.82
C ASN A 110 9.65 -25.53 -16.52
N VAL A 111 10.03 -24.30 -16.16
CA VAL A 111 9.59 -23.65 -14.94
C VAL A 111 8.82 -22.39 -15.29
N SER A 112 7.59 -22.29 -14.79
CA SER A 112 6.75 -21.09 -14.90
C SER A 112 6.69 -20.37 -13.56
N ILE A 113 7.12 -19.10 -13.52
CA ILE A 113 6.97 -18.24 -12.35
C ILE A 113 5.86 -17.23 -12.63
N CYS A 114 4.79 -17.28 -11.84
CA CYS A 114 3.59 -16.46 -11.97
C CYS A 114 3.45 -15.52 -10.77
N ILE A 115 2.90 -14.34 -11.02
CA ILE A 115 2.51 -13.36 -9.99
C ILE A 115 1.02 -13.11 -10.16
N GLU A 116 0.28 -13.23 -9.07
CA GLU A 116 -1.15 -12.93 -8.99
C GLU A 116 -1.43 -11.44 -9.31
N GLU A 117 -2.60 -11.12 -9.88
CA GLU A 117 -2.89 -9.77 -10.40
C GLU A 117 -3.25 -8.74 -9.31
N GLU A 118 -3.85 -9.18 -8.21
CA GLU A 118 -4.20 -8.36 -7.06
C GLU A 118 -2.98 -8.06 -6.16
N LEU A 119 -1.84 -8.75 -6.36
CA LEU A 119 -0.57 -8.35 -5.76
C LEU A 119 -0.13 -6.98 -6.29
N PRO A 120 0.37 -6.09 -5.42
CA PRO A 120 0.86 -4.78 -5.84
C PRO A 120 2.04 -4.93 -6.81
N ASP A 121 2.14 -4.03 -7.80
CA ASP A 121 3.27 -3.93 -8.72
C ASP A 121 4.56 -3.45 -7.97
N ASP A 122 5.13 -4.33 -7.14
CA ASP A 122 6.32 -4.05 -6.32
C ASP A 122 7.63 -4.52 -7.01
N PRO A 123 8.65 -3.65 -7.13
CA PRO A 123 9.97 -4.01 -7.68
C PRO A 123 10.67 -5.18 -6.97
N GLU A 124 10.47 -5.38 -5.67
CA GLU A 124 11.03 -6.47 -4.90
C GLU A 124 10.42 -7.81 -5.28
N ILE A 125 9.09 -7.89 -5.44
CA ILE A 125 8.40 -9.11 -5.91
C ILE A 125 8.86 -9.48 -7.32
N LEU A 126 9.03 -8.48 -8.20
CA LEU A 126 9.56 -8.68 -9.54
C LEU A 126 11.00 -9.21 -9.50
N SER A 127 11.84 -8.65 -8.61
CA SER A 127 13.21 -9.12 -8.40
C SER A 127 13.25 -10.55 -7.84
N ILE A 128 12.37 -10.87 -6.88
CA ILE A 128 12.20 -12.21 -6.33
C ILE A 128 11.79 -13.17 -7.44
N ALA A 129 10.82 -12.82 -8.27
CA ALA A 129 10.38 -13.65 -9.40
C ALA A 129 11.53 -13.88 -10.41
N GLU A 130 12.36 -12.87 -10.68
CA GLU A 130 13.57 -13.02 -11.50
C GLU A 130 14.60 -13.96 -10.86
N LEU A 131 14.81 -13.87 -9.55
CA LEU A 131 15.70 -14.77 -8.83
C LEU A 131 15.15 -16.21 -8.81
N LEU A 132 13.84 -16.39 -8.65
CA LEU A 132 13.20 -17.70 -8.69
C LEU A 132 13.35 -18.38 -10.05
N ARG A 133 13.36 -17.63 -11.15
CA ARG A 133 13.67 -18.18 -12.49
C ARG A 133 15.04 -18.85 -12.57
N LEU A 134 15.98 -18.48 -11.70
CA LEU A 134 17.30 -19.13 -11.59
C LEU A 134 17.32 -20.19 -10.48
N ASN A 135 16.73 -19.90 -9.32
CA ASN A 135 16.78 -20.77 -8.15
C ASN A 135 15.97 -22.06 -8.37
N VAL A 136 14.77 -21.97 -8.95
CA VAL A 136 13.86 -23.12 -9.09
C VAL A 136 14.43 -24.20 -10.02
N PRO A 137 14.90 -23.91 -11.24
CA PRO A 137 15.55 -24.93 -12.08
C PRO A 137 16.80 -25.54 -11.43
N THR A 138 17.56 -24.74 -10.68
CA THR A 138 18.74 -25.20 -9.95
C THR A 138 18.35 -26.16 -8.83
N ALA A 139 17.33 -25.82 -8.04
CA ALA A 139 16.79 -26.65 -6.97
C ALA A 139 16.25 -27.98 -7.53
N MET A 140 15.47 -27.94 -8.61
CA MET A 140 14.96 -29.13 -9.29
C MET A 140 16.09 -30.05 -9.75
N LYS A 141 17.11 -29.48 -10.41
CA LYS A 141 18.26 -30.27 -10.89
C LYS A 141 19.00 -30.96 -9.74
N LEU A 142 19.25 -30.23 -8.65
CA LEU A 142 19.92 -30.77 -7.46
C LEU A 142 19.08 -31.86 -6.79
N ALA A 143 17.77 -31.65 -6.65
CA ALA A 143 16.86 -32.63 -6.08
C ALA A 143 16.82 -33.92 -6.93
N PHE A 144 16.78 -33.80 -8.26
CA PHE A 144 16.81 -34.95 -9.16
C PHE A 144 18.14 -35.69 -9.19
N ASP A 145 19.26 -34.98 -9.09
CA ASP A 145 20.57 -35.62 -8.97
C ASP A 145 20.71 -36.35 -7.62
N GLY A 146 20.18 -35.78 -6.54
CA GLY A 146 20.09 -36.43 -5.23
C GLY A 146 19.26 -37.71 -5.27
N LEU A 147 18.13 -37.70 -5.98
CA LEU A 147 17.23 -38.87 -6.12
C LEU A 147 17.90 -40.06 -6.83
N LYS A 148 18.78 -39.83 -7.83
CA LYS A 148 19.48 -40.91 -8.57
C LYS A 148 20.43 -41.75 -7.71
N ASP A 149 21.04 -41.13 -6.70
CA ASP A 149 22.01 -41.78 -5.80
C ASP A 149 21.34 -42.28 -4.51
N SER A 150 20.01 -42.21 -4.46
CA SER A 150 19.23 -42.40 -3.26
C SER A 150 18.62 -43.80 -3.15
N LYS A 151 18.44 -44.28 -1.92
CA LYS A 151 17.64 -45.48 -1.60
C LYS A 151 16.24 -45.10 -1.10
N TYR A 152 15.81 -43.85 -1.31
CA TYR A 152 14.64 -43.31 -0.63
C TYR A 152 13.35 -43.92 -1.17
N LYS A 153 12.43 -44.18 -0.25
CA LYS A 153 11.05 -44.52 -0.58
C LYS A 153 10.29 -43.21 -0.72
N THR A 154 10.33 -42.57 -1.89
CA THR A 154 9.33 -41.54 -2.16
C THR A 154 7.95 -42.20 -2.13
N ARG A 155 6.91 -41.50 -1.68
CA ARG A 155 5.55 -42.04 -1.58
C ARG A 155 4.99 -42.43 -2.96
N ASP A 156 5.57 -41.88 -4.02
CA ASP A 156 5.27 -42.23 -5.40
C ASP A 156 6.47 -42.87 -6.11
N THR A 157 6.45 -44.21 -6.16
CA THR A 157 7.46 -45.05 -6.85
C THR A 157 7.64 -44.75 -8.35
N SER A 158 6.84 -43.86 -8.94
CA SER A 158 6.96 -43.44 -10.33
C SER A 158 7.85 -42.20 -10.56
N ILE A 159 8.25 -41.48 -9.51
CA ILE A 159 9.19 -40.33 -9.59
C ILE A 159 10.65 -40.77 -9.29
N ASP A 160 10.85 -42.01 -8.83
CA ASP A 160 12.16 -42.59 -8.48
C ASP A 160 13.20 -42.58 -9.63
N ASP A 161 12.77 -42.50 -10.89
CA ASP A 161 13.66 -42.35 -12.05
C ASP A 161 13.14 -41.29 -13.05
N VAL A 162 13.52 -40.04 -12.80
CA VAL A 162 13.24 -38.91 -13.70
C VAL A 162 13.93 -39.06 -15.06
N GLY A 163 14.89 -39.99 -15.20
CA GLY A 163 15.57 -40.31 -16.46
C GLY A 163 14.65 -40.93 -17.53
N GLY A 164 13.41 -41.29 -17.18
CA GLY A 164 12.37 -41.76 -18.10
C GLY A 164 11.62 -40.66 -18.85
N PHE A 165 11.75 -39.39 -18.46
CA PHE A 165 11.01 -38.27 -19.05
C PHE A 165 11.90 -37.45 -19.99
N GLU A 166 11.28 -36.86 -21.01
CA GLU A 166 11.93 -35.89 -21.90
C GLU A 166 11.84 -34.48 -21.32
N ARG A 167 10.74 -34.17 -20.60
CA ARG A 167 10.44 -32.85 -20.03
C ARG A 167 9.84 -32.95 -18.63
N VAL A 168 10.15 -31.99 -17.77
CA VAL A 168 9.51 -31.81 -16.46
C VAL A 168 8.94 -30.39 -16.34
N GLU A 169 7.69 -30.27 -15.89
CA GLU A 169 6.98 -29.00 -15.72
C GLU A 169 6.68 -28.73 -14.24
N LEU A 170 7.01 -27.52 -13.79
CA LEU A 170 6.72 -26.99 -12.46
C LEU A 170 6.24 -25.54 -12.58
N SER A 171 5.17 -25.19 -11.87
CA SER A 171 4.74 -23.80 -11.72
C SER A 171 4.94 -23.32 -10.28
N VAL A 172 5.34 -22.05 -10.13
CA VAL A 172 5.41 -21.37 -8.84
C VAL A 172 4.59 -20.09 -8.95
N LEU A 173 3.57 -19.94 -8.11
CA LEU A 173 2.69 -18.78 -8.05
C LEU A 173 2.96 -18.00 -6.75
N LEU A 174 3.31 -16.72 -6.90
CA LEU A 174 3.34 -15.76 -5.81
C LEU A 174 1.96 -15.09 -5.71
N CYS A 175 1.35 -15.10 -4.53
CA CYS A 175 0.01 -14.55 -4.28
C CYS A 175 -0.11 -13.82 -2.93
N ASN A 176 -1.26 -13.19 -2.68
CA ASN A 176 -1.62 -12.58 -1.40
C ASN A 176 -2.34 -13.58 -0.46
N ASP A 177 -2.54 -13.22 0.82
CA ASP A 177 -3.18 -14.09 1.81
C ASP A 177 -4.64 -14.39 1.48
N GLU A 178 -5.35 -13.43 0.86
CA GLU A 178 -6.76 -13.62 0.48
C GLU A 178 -6.90 -14.71 -0.58
N PHE A 179 -6.00 -14.72 -1.57
CA PHE A 179 -5.96 -15.71 -2.64
C PHE A 179 -5.61 -17.10 -2.10
N ILE A 180 -4.52 -17.22 -1.32
CA ILE A 180 -4.13 -18.53 -0.78
C ILE A 180 -5.16 -19.08 0.20
N ARG A 181 -5.83 -18.23 0.99
CA ARG A 181 -6.91 -18.65 1.90
C ARG A 181 -8.11 -19.23 1.13
N LYS A 182 -8.48 -18.61 0.01
CA LYS A 182 -9.54 -19.14 -0.87
C LYS A 182 -9.15 -20.52 -1.41
N LEU A 183 -7.90 -20.66 -1.89
CA LEU A 183 -7.39 -21.95 -2.36
C LEU A 183 -7.33 -23.00 -1.24
N ASN A 184 -6.86 -22.62 -0.05
CA ASN A 184 -6.76 -23.51 1.10
C ASN A 184 -8.15 -24.04 1.50
N LYS A 185 -9.15 -23.17 1.50
CA LYS A 185 -10.55 -23.55 1.72
C LYS A 185 -11.09 -24.48 0.64
N GLU A 186 -10.79 -24.21 -0.63
CA GLU A 186 -11.28 -25.03 -1.75
C GLU A 186 -10.65 -26.43 -1.80
N TRP A 187 -9.35 -26.55 -1.48
CA TRP A 187 -8.59 -27.78 -1.61
C TRP A 187 -8.50 -28.60 -0.32
N ARG A 188 -8.42 -27.95 0.85
CA ARG A 188 -8.22 -28.58 2.16
C ARG A 188 -9.40 -28.39 3.13
N ASP A 189 -10.44 -27.64 2.75
CA ASP A 189 -11.56 -27.24 3.63
C ASP A 189 -11.09 -26.43 4.87
N GLU A 190 -9.95 -25.73 4.73
CA GLU A 190 -9.33 -24.93 5.79
C GLU A 190 -9.45 -23.42 5.48
N ASP A 191 -10.23 -22.68 6.27
CA ASP A 191 -10.55 -21.25 6.02
C ASP A 191 -9.55 -20.29 6.70
N HIS A 192 -8.26 -20.47 6.42
CA HIS A 192 -7.18 -19.57 6.85
C HIS A 192 -6.06 -19.50 5.81
N ALA A 193 -5.28 -18.41 5.84
CA ALA A 193 -4.10 -18.28 4.99
C ALA A 193 -3.00 -19.22 5.50
N THR A 194 -2.34 -19.89 4.56
CA THR A 194 -1.15 -20.71 4.81
C THR A 194 0.04 -20.09 4.08
N ASP A 195 1.24 -20.50 4.44
CA ASP A 195 2.49 -20.03 3.83
C ASP A 195 2.73 -20.61 2.43
N VAL A 196 2.57 -21.92 2.26
CA VAL A 196 2.76 -22.62 0.99
C VAL A 196 1.73 -23.74 0.77
N LEU A 197 1.26 -23.89 -0.47
CA LEU A 197 0.49 -25.05 -0.93
C LEU A 197 1.22 -25.74 -2.08
N SER A 198 1.43 -27.06 -1.95
CA SER A 198 1.98 -27.91 -3.00
C SER A 198 0.90 -28.79 -3.60
N MET A 199 0.51 -28.50 -4.84
CA MET A 199 -0.55 -29.21 -5.56
C MET A 199 0.06 -30.12 -6.62
N SER A 200 0.21 -31.42 -6.31
CA SER A 200 0.73 -32.39 -7.27
C SER A 200 -0.28 -32.65 -8.40
N GLN A 201 0.18 -32.54 -9.64
CA GLN A 201 -0.61 -32.84 -10.85
C GLN A 201 -0.21 -34.18 -11.47
N HIS A 202 0.68 -34.92 -10.82
CA HIS A 202 1.17 -36.18 -11.34
C HIS A 202 0.10 -37.27 -11.24
N ILE A 203 -0.10 -38.00 -12.33
CA ILE A 203 -1.05 -39.12 -12.41
C ILE A 203 -0.24 -40.42 -12.50
N PRO A 204 -0.23 -41.25 -11.44
CA PRO A 204 0.44 -42.53 -11.44
C PRO A 204 -0.01 -43.41 -12.63
N ASP A 205 0.90 -44.20 -13.18
CA ASP A 205 0.71 -45.13 -14.32
C ASP A 205 0.53 -44.53 -15.72
N LEU A 206 0.44 -43.20 -15.85
CA LEU A 206 0.34 -42.54 -17.16
C LEU A 206 1.74 -42.26 -17.76
N LYS A 207 2.18 -43.11 -18.69
CA LYS A 207 3.49 -42.97 -19.37
C LYS A 207 3.47 -41.88 -20.44
N LEU A 208 3.42 -40.62 -20.02
CA LEU A 208 3.67 -39.46 -20.88
C LEU A 208 5.18 -39.15 -20.93
N PRO A 209 5.70 -38.60 -22.04
CA PRO A 209 7.08 -38.13 -22.11
C PRO A 209 7.34 -36.86 -21.27
N ILE A 210 6.29 -36.29 -20.66
CA ILE A 210 6.33 -35.07 -19.85
C ILE A 210 5.86 -35.43 -18.43
N LEU A 211 6.66 -35.08 -17.42
CA LEU A 211 6.29 -35.16 -16.00
C LEU A 211 5.76 -33.80 -15.55
N MET A 212 4.49 -33.73 -15.16
CA MET A 212 3.89 -32.53 -14.55
C MET A 212 4.00 -32.66 -13.03
N LEU A 213 4.98 -31.99 -12.41
CA LEU A 213 5.12 -32.02 -10.95
C LEU A 213 3.93 -31.34 -10.28
N GLY A 214 3.49 -30.23 -10.84
CA GLY A 214 2.34 -29.47 -10.35
C GLY A 214 2.70 -28.03 -9.99
N ASP A 215 1.98 -27.50 -9.00
CA ASP A 215 2.01 -26.08 -8.64
C ASP A 215 2.48 -25.89 -7.19
N ILE A 216 3.37 -24.92 -6.98
CA ILE A 216 3.73 -24.40 -5.65
C ILE A 216 3.14 -22.99 -5.54
N VAL A 217 2.21 -22.80 -4.62
CA VAL A 217 1.57 -21.50 -4.37
C VAL A 217 2.11 -20.95 -3.06
N ILE A 218 2.75 -19.77 -3.09
CA ILE A 218 3.38 -19.15 -1.93
C ILE A 218 2.68 -17.82 -1.64
N SER A 219 2.25 -17.61 -0.39
CA SER A 219 1.81 -16.30 0.05
C SER A 219 3.01 -15.41 0.36
N VAL A 220 3.12 -14.30 -0.35
CA VAL A 220 4.18 -13.31 -0.13
C VAL A 220 3.99 -12.58 1.19
N GLU A 221 2.74 -12.35 1.61
CA GLU A 221 2.42 -11.63 2.84
C GLU A 221 2.78 -12.47 4.07
N THR A 222 2.36 -13.74 4.10
CA THR A 222 2.72 -14.69 5.16
C THR A 222 4.23 -14.93 5.18
N ALA A 223 4.89 -15.09 4.02
CA ALA A 223 6.34 -15.24 3.95
C ALA A 223 7.09 -14.01 4.50
N ALA A 224 6.57 -12.79 4.30
CA ALA A 224 7.19 -11.59 4.85
C ALA A 224 7.14 -11.56 6.38
N ILE A 225 6.03 -11.99 6.98
CA ILE A 225 5.88 -12.08 8.44
C ILE A 225 6.87 -13.11 9.00
N GLN A 226 6.90 -14.31 8.41
CA GLN A 226 7.82 -15.38 8.84
C GLN A 226 9.30 -14.96 8.70
N ALA A 227 9.65 -14.25 7.62
CA ALA A 227 11.00 -13.74 7.42
C ALA A 227 11.43 -12.80 8.54
N GLU A 228 10.53 -11.92 9.00
CA GLU A 228 10.78 -10.98 10.09
C GLU A 228 10.91 -11.70 11.44
N GLU A 229 9.98 -12.61 11.76
CA GLU A 229 10.01 -13.41 12.99
C GLU A 229 11.30 -14.25 13.10
N ARG A 230 11.79 -14.77 11.97
CA ARG A 230 12.99 -15.62 11.89
C ARG A 230 14.28 -14.83 11.65
N GLY A 231 14.18 -13.52 11.41
CA GLY A 231 15.33 -12.62 11.27
C GLY A 231 16.11 -12.75 9.95
N HIS A 232 15.46 -13.12 8.85
CA HIS A 232 16.06 -13.19 7.51
C HIS A 232 15.27 -12.42 6.45
N THR A 233 15.74 -12.45 5.19
CA THR A 233 15.12 -11.65 4.11
C THR A 233 13.93 -12.37 3.50
N LEU A 234 13.00 -11.61 2.90
CA LEU A 234 11.83 -12.18 2.21
C LEU A 234 12.22 -13.17 1.11
N ILE A 235 13.25 -12.86 0.32
CA ILE A 235 13.75 -13.79 -0.71
C ILE A 235 14.26 -15.10 -0.10
N ASP A 236 14.84 -15.05 1.10
CA ASP A 236 15.32 -16.26 1.77
C ASP A 236 14.16 -17.09 2.30
N GLU A 237 13.12 -16.48 2.88
CA GLU A 237 11.91 -17.20 3.28
C GLU A 237 11.20 -17.82 2.07
N ILE A 238 11.03 -17.07 0.97
CA ILE A 238 10.43 -17.61 -0.25
C ILE A 238 11.26 -18.77 -0.85
N ARG A 239 12.59 -18.74 -0.71
CA ARG A 239 13.44 -19.89 -1.09
C ARG A 239 13.18 -21.10 -0.21
N ILE A 240 13.05 -20.90 1.10
CA ILE A 240 12.72 -21.96 2.07
C ILE A 240 11.39 -22.59 1.69
N LEU A 241 10.32 -21.79 1.56
CA LEU A 241 8.98 -22.25 1.18
C LEU A 241 8.97 -22.94 -0.19
N MET A 242 9.73 -22.43 -1.17
CA MET A 242 9.84 -23.05 -2.50
C MET A 242 10.53 -24.42 -2.44
N VAL A 243 11.63 -24.57 -1.69
CA VAL A 243 12.32 -25.85 -1.53
C VAL A 243 11.43 -26.85 -0.78
N HIS A 244 10.80 -26.40 0.30
CA HIS A 244 9.86 -27.20 1.08
C HIS A 244 8.72 -27.71 0.19
N GLY A 245 8.11 -26.80 -0.57
CA GLY A 245 7.03 -27.13 -1.49
C GLY A 245 7.46 -28.10 -2.59
N LEU A 246 8.68 -27.95 -3.12
CA LEU A 246 9.26 -28.86 -4.12
C LEU A 246 9.44 -30.27 -3.55
N LEU A 247 9.93 -30.41 -2.32
CA LEU A 247 10.11 -31.72 -1.68
C LEU A 247 8.75 -32.45 -1.51
N HIS A 248 7.70 -31.72 -1.14
CA HIS A 248 6.35 -32.29 -1.13
C HIS A 248 5.87 -32.76 -2.51
N LEU A 249 6.15 -32.00 -3.58
CA LEU A 249 5.83 -32.44 -4.95
C LEU A 249 6.64 -33.66 -5.40
N LEU A 250 7.83 -33.87 -4.84
CA LEU A 250 8.65 -35.08 -5.06
C LEU A 250 8.23 -36.26 -4.18
N GLY A 251 7.20 -36.10 -3.35
CA GLY A 251 6.62 -37.16 -2.53
C GLY A 251 7.29 -37.36 -1.17
N PHE A 252 8.06 -36.38 -0.68
CA PHE A 252 8.45 -36.30 0.73
C PHE A 252 7.27 -35.78 1.56
N ASP A 253 7.10 -36.31 2.76
CA ASP A 253 5.97 -35.98 3.62
C ASP A 253 6.39 -36.15 5.08
N HIS A 254 6.68 -35.02 5.72
CA HIS A 254 7.19 -34.97 7.09
C HIS A 254 6.11 -35.29 8.14
N GLU A 255 4.82 -35.33 7.78
CA GLU A 255 3.73 -35.62 8.73
C GLU A 255 3.53 -37.13 9.01
N ILE A 256 4.24 -38.02 8.29
CA ILE A 256 4.01 -39.48 8.35
C ILE A 256 4.71 -40.13 9.55
N SER A 257 5.98 -39.79 9.78
CA SER A 257 6.78 -40.31 10.91
C SER A 257 8.03 -39.46 11.14
N ASP A 258 8.59 -39.56 12.35
CA ASP A 258 9.84 -38.89 12.74
C ASP A 258 11.01 -39.23 11.79
N GLU A 259 11.04 -40.45 11.22
CA GLU A 259 12.05 -40.81 10.22
C GLU A 259 11.85 -40.07 8.89
N ALA A 260 10.59 -39.89 8.45
CA ALA A 260 10.28 -39.16 7.23
C ALA A 260 10.55 -37.64 7.38
N GLU A 261 10.29 -37.09 8.56
CA GLU A 261 10.64 -35.72 8.93
C GLU A 261 12.16 -35.50 8.87
N ALA A 262 12.95 -36.35 9.54
CA ALA A 262 14.42 -36.23 9.54
C ALA A 262 15.05 -36.41 8.15
N GLU A 263 14.44 -37.24 7.29
CA GLU A 263 14.85 -37.40 5.89
C GLU A 263 14.58 -36.14 5.08
N MET A 264 13.36 -35.58 5.20
CA MET A 264 12.97 -34.36 4.50
C MET A 264 13.79 -33.14 4.96
N GLU A 265 14.05 -33.01 6.27
CA GLU A 265 14.89 -31.94 6.84
C GLU A 265 16.30 -31.96 6.23
N LYS A 266 16.90 -33.14 6.12
CA LYS A 266 18.26 -33.29 5.57
C LYS A 266 18.31 -32.90 4.09
N GLU A 267 17.33 -33.32 3.29
CA GLU A 267 17.27 -32.95 1.87
C GLU A 267 16.96 -31.45 1.70
N GLU A 268 16.09 -30.88 2.53
CA GLU A 268 15.81 -29.44 2.57
C GLU A 268 17.08 -28.63 2.85
N GLU A 269 17.87 -29.04 3.85
CA GLU A 269 19.14 -28.39 4.19
C GLU A 269 20.16 -28.48 3.06
N LEU A 270 20.28 -29.65 2.41
CA LEU A 270 21.19 -29.84 1.28
C LEU A 270 20.86 -28.93 0.10
N LEU A 271 19.58 -28.84 -0.26
CA LEU A 271 19.11 -27.98 -1.34
C LEU A 271 19.32 -26.50 -1.01
N LEU A 272 18.93 -26.07 0.18
CA LEU A 272 19.10 -24.69 0.60
C LEU A 272 20.56 -24.26 0.66
N ARG A 273 21.45 -25.08 1.23
CA ARG A 273 22.91 -24.81 1.25
C ARG A 273 23.49 -24.67 -0.15
N SER A 274 23.01 -25.48 -1.08
CA SER A 274 23.45 -25.45 -2.49
C SER A 274 22.94 -24.22 -3.24
N LEU A 275 21.80 -23.66 -2.82
CA LEU A 275 21.27 -22.38 -3.31
C LEU A 275 21.93 -21.16 -2.63
N GLY A 276 22.92 -21.38 -1.75
CA GLY A 276 23.67 -20.32 -1.07
C GLY A 276 23.07 -19.86 0.25
N TRP A 277 22.05 -20.54 0.77
CA TRP A 277 21.49 -20.28 2.10
C TRP A 277 22.41 -20.82 3.21
N LYS A 278 22.50 -20.10 4.32
CA LYS A 278 23.32 -20.47 5.49
C LYS A 278 22.53 -20.62 6.79
N GLY A 279 21.21 -20.37 6.75
CA GLY A 279 20.33 -20.53 7.89
C GLY A 279 19.70 -21.92 7.94
N LYS A 280 18.64 -22.03 8.74
CA LYS A 280 17.88 -23.27 8.97
C LYS A 280 16.79 -23.46 7.90
N GLY A 281 16.32 -24.69 7.72
CA GLY A 281 15.17 -25.03 6.88
C GLY A 281 13.84 -24.82 7.60
N LEU A 282 12.70 -25.03 6.91
CA LEU A 282 11.36 -24.82 7.46
C LEU A 282 11.07 -25.79 8.61
N ILE A 283 11.43 -27.07 8.44
CA ILE A 283 11.17 -28.13 9.43
C ILE A 283 11.94 -27.83 10.73
N GLN A 284 13.21 -27.46 10.59
CA GLN A 284 14.06 -27.13 11.74
C GLN A 284 13.57 -25.86 12.47
N CYS A 285 13.03 -24.88 11.73
CA CYS A 285 12.45 -23.68 12.33
C CYS A 285 11.15 -23.98 13.11
N ALA A 286 10.33 -24.91 12.61
CA ALA A 286 9.10 -25.34 13.30
C ALA A 286 9.44 -26.06 14.63
N TYR A 287 10.41 -26.97 14.61
CA TYR A 287 10.85 -27.70 15.81
C TYR A 287 11.44 -26.76 16.88
N ASP A 288 12.21 -25.74 16.48
CA ASP A 288 12.76 -24.74 17.40
C ASP A 288 11.67 -23.86 18.03
N ALA A 289 10.58 -23.57 17.31
CA ALA A 289 9.44 -22.80 17.81
C ALA A 289 8.60 -23.59 18.83
N GLU A 290 8.49 -24.91 18.64
CA GLU A 290 7.79 -25.80 19.59
C GLU A 290 8.61 -26.10 20.84
N THR A 291 9.94 -26.25 20.70
CA THR A 291 10.84 -26.58 21.82
C THR A 291 11.27 -25.37 22.65
N ASN A 292 11.44 -24.20 22.02
CA ASN A 292 11.69 -22.94 22.70
C ASN A 292 10.40 -22.15 22.77
N GLY A 293 9.50 -22.50 23.70
CA GLY A 293 8.27 -21.74 23.95
C GLY A 293 8.54 -20.24 23.98
N SER A 294 8.05 -19.52 22.95
CA SER A 294 8.20 -18.08 22.68
C SER A 294 9.51 -17.44 23.17
N PRO A 295 10.49 -17.15 22.30
CA PRO A 295 11.63 -16.36 22.74
C PRO A 295 11.16 -14.95 23.12
N HIS A 296 11.55 -14.59 24.33
CA HIS A 296 11.41 -13.26 24.92
C HIS A 296 11.81 -12.14 23.96
N ARG A 297 11.01 -11.07 23.98
CA ARG A 297 11.35 -9.73 23.50
C ARG A 297 12.74 -9.31 24.01
N GLU A 298 13.72 -9.21 23.13
CA GLU A 298 14.96 -8.49 23.40
C GLU A 298 14.96 -7.12 22.69
N ASN A 299 15.68 -6.18 23.29
CA ASN A 299 15.60 -4.72 23.18
C ASN A 299 15.55 -4.11 21.75
N PRO A 300 14.84 -2.98 21.57
CA PRO A 300 14.62 -2.33 20.26
C PRO A 300 15.75 -1.38 19.84
N ASP A 301 17.00 -1.72 20.14
CA ASP A 301 18.14 -0.84 19.90
C ASP A 301 19.27 -1.60 19.19
N ASP A 302 19.00 -2.06 17.97
CA ASP A 302 20.02 -1.99 16.92
C ASP A 302 19.48 -2.40 15.53
N ARG A 303 19.87 -1.59 14.54
CA ARG A 303 19.76 -1.77 13.06
C ARG A 303 18.46 -1.32 12.40
N LYS A 304 18.49 -0.02 12.07
CA LYS A 304 18.17 0.46 10.72
C LYS A 304 18.61 -0.56 9.66
N LYS A 305 17.68 -1.27 9.06
CA LYS A 305 17.84 -1.85 7.71
C LYS A 305 16.63 -1.45 6.89
N GLU A 306 16.90 -0.57 5.93
CA GLU A 306 16.06 -0.31 4.77
C GLU A 306 15.65 -1.66 4.15
N GLY A 307 14.35 -1.94 4.05
CA GLY A 307 13.86 -3.04 3.23
C GLY A 307 12.53 -3.67 3.61
N SER A 308 12.17 -3.73 4.90
CA SER A 308 10.99 -4.52 5.31
C SER A 308 9.78 -3.63 5.61
N LEU A 309 8.57 -4.20 5.45
CA LEU A 309 7.22 -3.71 5.85
C LEU A 309 6.25 -3.38 4.70
N ARG A 310 6.28 -4.00 3.51
CA ARG A 310 5.40 -3.58 2.37
C ARG A 310 4.11 -4.37 2.13
N PHE A 311 3.85 -5.43 2.90
CA PHE A 311 2.69 -6.33 2.70
C PHE A 311 1.53 -6.12 3.67
N TYR A 312 1.52 -4.99 4.39
CA TYR A 312 0.47 -4.70 5.35
C TYR A 312 -0.73 -4.05 4.67
N LYS A 313 -1.89 -4.73 4.73
CA LYS A 313 -3.18 -4.07 4.55
C LYS A 313 -3.30 -2.99 5.63
N PRO A 314 -3.39 -1.70 5.29
CA PRO A 314 -3.28 -0.66 6.28
C PRO A 314 -4.36 -0.80 7.34
N LYS A 315 -3.97 -0.73 8.62
CA LYS A 315 -4.90 -0.80 9.74
C LYS A 315 -5.93 0.33 9.71
N PHE A 316 -5.56 1.47 9.12
CA PHE A 316 -6.39 2.66 9.00
C PHE A 316 -6.55 3.09 7.54
N SER A 317 -7.73 3.59 7.19
CA SER A 317 -7.99 4.17 5.87
C SER A 317 -7.60 5.64 5.79
N TYR A 318 -7.60 6.36 6.92
CA TYR A 318 -7.26 7.79 6.99
C TYR A 318 -6.33 8.11 8.14
N ILE A 319 -5.43 9.07 7.91
CA ILE A 319 -4.60 9.69 8.94
C ILE A 319 -4.95 11.17 8.98
N PHE A 320 -5.48 11.63 10.10
CA PHE A 320 -5.67 13.06 10.38
C PHE A 320 -4.44 13.59 11.07
N CYS A 321 -3.79 14.59 10.49
CA CYS A 321 -2.52 15.09 11.00
C CYS A 321 -2.58 16.60 11.17
N ASP A 322 -2.17 17.07 12.35
CA ASP A 322 -1.88 18.48 12.55
C ASP A 322 -0.60 18.92 11.80
N MET A 323 -0.44 20.24 11.62
CA MET A 323 0.74 20.84 11.02
C MET A 323 1.73 21.41 12.04
N ASP A 324 1.40 22.51 12.71
CA ASP A 324 2.36 23.29 13.51
C ASP A 324 2.65 22.59 14.83
N GLY A 325 3.89 22.13 15.05
CA GLY A 325 4.22 21.37 16.25
C GLY A 325 4.02 19.86 16.09
N THR A 326 3.46 19.42 14.96
CA THR A 326 3.27 18.01 14.63
C THR A 326 4.02 17.62 13.36
N LEU A 327 3.51 17.98 12.19
CA LEU A 327 4.14 17.68 10.89
C LEU A 327 5.28 18.65 10.55
N LEU A 328 5.22 19.88 11.06
CA LEU A 328 6.27 20.88 11.01
C LEU A 328 7.11 20.81 12.30
N ASN A 329 8.42 20.71 12.12
CA ASN A 329 9.37 20.76 13.22
C ASN A 329 9.48 22.18 13.82
N SER A 330 10.32 22.35 14.84
CA SER A 330 10.55 23.66 15.50
C SER A 330 11.05 24.77 14.56
N LYS A 331 11.54 24.42 13.37
CA LYS A 331 11.98 25.36 12.32
C LYS A 331 10.90 25.63 11.28
N CYS A 332 9.66 25.21 11.52
CA CYS A 332 8.52 25.29 10.59
C CYS A 332 8.79 24.57 9.25
N GLN A 333 9.50 23.44 9.29
CA GLN A 333 9.89 22.67 8.11
C GLN A 333 9.45 21.21 8.21
N ILE A 334 9.17 20.61 7.05
CA ILE A 334 8.91 19.17 6.92
C ILE A 334 10.23 18.50 6.58
N THR A 335 10.62 17.51 7.36
CA THR A 335 11.84 16.75 7.11
C THR A 335 11.66 15.79 5.92
N SER A 336 12.77 15.40 5.31
CA SER A 336 12.73 14.41 4.22
C SER A 336 12.19 13.04 4.68
N THR A 337 12.40 12.68 5.94
CA THR A 337 11.90 11.45 6.55
C THR A 337 10.38 11.47 6.64
N THR A 338 9.82 12.53 7.24
CA THR A 338 8.37 12.72 7.36
C THR A 338 7.72 12.77 5.99
N ALA A 339 8.34 13.47 5.03
CA ALA A 339 7.82 13.51 3.67
C ALA A 339 7.80 12.12 2.99
N LYS A 340 8.81 11.28 3.21
CA LYS A 340 8.83 9.89 2.69
C LYS A 340 7.74 9.04 3.33
N ALA A 341 7.59 9.09 4.66
CA ALA A 341 6.57 8.33 5.38
C ALA A 341 5.15 8.67 4.89
N LEU A 342 4.88 9.96 4.68
CA LEU A 342 3.60 10.43 4.15
C LEU A 342 3.31 9.96 2.71
N ARG A 343 4.32 9.97 1.83
CA ARG A 343 4.19 9.40 0.48
C ARG A 343 3.92 7.91 0.53
N GLU A 344 4.62 7.21 1.40
CA GLU A 344 4.52 5.78 1.57
C GLU A 344 3.12 5.37 2.08
N ALA A 345 2.61 6.06 3.09
CA ALA A 345 1.23 5.90 3.56
C ALA A 345 0.22 6.07 2.41
N THR A 346 0.42 7.11 1.59
CA THR A 346 -0.44 7.39 0.43
C THR A 346 -0.34 6.29 -0.63
N SER A 347 0.87 5.78 -0.93
CA SER A 347 1.07 4.69 -1.91
C SER A 347 0.44 3.37 -1.48
N ARG A 348 0.26 3.18 -0.17
CA ARG A 348 -0.38 1.99 0.42
C ARG A 348 -1.89 2.15 0.57
N GLY A 349 -2.47 3.25 0.04
CA GLY A 349 -3.90 3.49 0.05
C GLY A 349 -4.44 4.22 1.28
N VAL A 350 -3.57 4.62 2.22
CA VAL A 350 -3.96 5.43 3.39
C VAL A 350 -4.06 6.89 2.99
N LYS A 351 -5.20 7.53 3.26
CA LYS A 351 -5.40 8.93 2.92
C LYS A 351 -5.00 9.83 4.08
N VAL A 352 -3.95 10.62 3.88
CA VAL A 352 -3.57 11.66 4.84
C VAL A 352 -4.44 12.90 4.62
N VAL A 353 -5.04 13.40 5.70
CA VAL A 353 -5.89 14.59 5.73
C VAL A 353 -5.33 15.56 6.75
N ILE A 354 -5.14 16.81 6.34
CA ILE A 354 -4.62 17.84 7.23
C ILE A 354 -5.74 18.47 8.04
N ALA A 355 -5.49 18.61 9.36
CA ALA A 355 -6.36 19.30 10.31
C ALA A 355 -5.56 20.38 11.06
N THR A 356 -5.68 21.64 10.63
CA THR A 356 -4.79 22.72 11.07
C THR A 356 -5.52 24.00 11.47
N GLY A 357 -4.87 24.82 12.28
CA GLY A 357 -5.27 26.21 12.56
C GLY A 357 -4.97 27.18 11.41
N LYS A 358 -4.14 26.77 10.45
CA LYS A 358 -3.74 27.58 9.30
C LYS A 358 -4.83 27.73 8.24
N THR A 359 -4.67 28.73 7.37
CA THR A 359 -5.42 28.78 6.11
C THR A 359 -4.99 27.64 5.17
N ARG A 360 -5.86 27.30 4.21
CA ARG A 360 -5.56 26.30 3.20
C ARG A 360 -4.36 26.67 2.32
N PRO A 361 -4.20 27.92 1.84
CA PRO A 361 -3.02 28.31 1.07
C PRO A 361 -1.73 28.20 1.89
N ALA A 362 -1.76 28.50 3.18
CA ALA A 362 -0.59 28.35 4.05
C ALA A 362 -0.18 26.88 4.18
N ALA A 363 -1.15 25.98 4.38
CA ALA A 363 -0.93 24.54 4.40
C ALA A 363 -0.34 24.03 3.07
N ILE A 364 -0.89 24.48 1.93
CA ILE A 364 -0.38 24.18 0.58
C ILE A 364 1.06 24.68 0.44
N SER A 365 1.35 25.91 0.86
CA SER A 365 2.68 26.53 0.75
C SER A 365 3.74 25.75 1.52
N ALA A 366 3.44 25.35 2.76
CA ALA A 366 4.33 24.54 3.58
C ALA A 366 4.62 23.16 2.95
N MET A 367 3.58 22.48 2.45
CA MET A 367 3.71 21.15 1.82
C MET A 367 4.39 21.21 0.44
N LYS A 368 4.31 22.34 -0.26
CA LYS A 368 4.94 22.55 -1.56
C LYS A 368 6.47 22.48 -1.49
N MET A 369 7.06 22.87 -0.37
CA MET A 369 8.52 22.83 -0.18
C MET A 369 9.10 21.41 -0.25
N VAL A 370 8.28 20.40 0.01
CA VAL A 370 8.67 18.98 -0.02
C VAL A 370 7.98 18.18 -1.12
N ASP A 371 7.35 18.85 -2.10
CA ASP A 371 6.64 18.21 -3.21
C ASP A 371 5.55 17.23 -2.74
N LEU A 372 4.78 17.67 -1.73
CA LEU A 372 3.58 17.00 -1.21
C LEU A 372 2.31 17.82 -1.41
N ALA A 373 2.41 18.96 -2.12
CA ALA A 373 1.28 19.77 -2.50
C ALA A 373 0.92 19.54 -3.98
N GLY A 374 -0.33 19.82 -4.34
CA GLY A 374 -0.81 19.75 -5.72
C GLY A 374 -1.84 18.64 -5.94
N ARG A 375 -2.24 18.44 -7.20
CA ARG A 375 -3.39 17.56 -7.54
C ARG A 375 -3.24 16.14 -7.02
N ASP A 376 -2.02 15.61 -7.06
CA ASP A 376 -1.66 14.27 -6.59
C ASP A 376 -0.93 14.31 -5.23
N GLY A 377 -0.86 15.50 -4.61
CA GLY A 377 -0.30 15.71 -3.28
C GLY A 377 -1.32 15.48 -2.16
N ILE A 378 -0.84 15.56 -0.92
CA ILE A 378 -1.64 15.37 0.29
C ILE A 378 -2.56 16.57 0.53
N VAL A 379 -2.07 17.77 0.23
CA VAL A 379 -2.85 19.01 0.35
C VAL A 379 -2.87 19.79 -0.95
N SER A 380 -4.07 20.19 -1.36
CA SER A 380 -4.32 21.04 -2.52
C SER A 380 -5.68 21.72 -2.43
N GLU A 381 -6.01 22.53 -3.44
CA GLU A 381 -7.35 23.10 -3.63
C GLU A 381 -8.44 22.03 -3.87
N PHE A 382 -8.06 20.79 -4.13
CA PHE A 382 -8.99 19.67 -4.37
C PHE A 382 -8.96 18.59 -3.28
N SER A 383 -8.00 18.66 -2.35
CA SER A 383 -7.88 17.69 -1.26
C SER A 383 -8.92 17.98 -0.16
N PRO A 384 -9.43 16.95 0.53
CA PRO A 384 -10.17 17.16 1.76
C PRO A 384 -9.24 17.76 2.83
N GLY A 385 -9.83 18.43 3.82
CA GLY A 385 -9.07 19.01 4.94
C GLY A 385 -9.93 19.84 5.88
N VAL A 386 -9.39 20.04 7.08
CA VAL A 386 -9.99 20.83 8.15
C VAL A 386 -9.04 22.01 8.41
N PHE A 387 -9.50 23.24 8.16
CA PHE A 387 -8.68 24.44 8.21
C PHE A 387 -9.27 25.46 9.18
N LEU A 388 -8.46 26.44 9.57
CA LEU A 388 -8.83 27.48 10.54
C LEU A 388 -9.47 26.86 11.80
N GLN A 389 -8.86 25.80 12.34
CA GLN A 389 -9.33 25.11 13.55
C GLN A 389 -10.76 24.54 13.43
N GLY A 390 -11.13 24.10 12.21
CA GLY A 390 -12.43 23.50 11.94
C GLY A 390 -13.51 24.48 11.49
N LEU A 391 -13.20 25.77 11.38
CA LEU A 391 -14.12 26.77 10.85
C LEU A 391 -14.38 26.59 9.35
N LEU A 392 -13.46 25.96 8.63
CA LEU A 392 -13.62 25.58 7.23
C LEU A 392 -13.34 24.08 7.08
N VAL A 393 -14.27 23.37 6.44
CA VAL A 393 -14.11 21.95 6.16
C VAL A 393 -14.38 21.70 4.68
N TYR A 394 -13.41 21.08 4.02
CA TYR A 394 -13.49 20.69 2.62
C TYR A 394 -13.49 19.17 2.49
N SER A 395 -14.33 18.66 1.60
CA SER A 395 -14.37 17.26 1.22
C SER A 395 -13.58 17.00 -0.07
N ARG A 396 -13.76 15.80 -0.64
CA ARG A 396 -13.15 15.39 -1.91
C ARG A 396 -13.45 16.41 -3.01
N GLN A 397 -12.50 16.57 -3.93
CA GLN A 397 -12.58 17.53 -5.03
C GLN A 397 -12.67 19.00 -4.56
N GLY A 398 -12.30 19.30 -3.31
CA GLY A 398 -12.30 20.65 -2.78
C GLY A 398 -13.68 21.22 -2.49
N ARG A 399 -14.71 20.38 -2.38
CA ARG A 399 -16.06 20.83 -2.06
C ARG A 399 -16.13 21.31 -0.62
N GLU A 400 -16.47 22.58 -0.40
CA GLU A 400 -16.78 23.09 0.93
C GLU A 400 -18.04 22.39 1.46
N ILE A 401 -17.93 21.80 2.66
CA ILE A 401 -19.05 21.17 3.36
C ILE A 401 -19.47 21.97 4.59
N PHE A 402 -18.58 22.81 5.12
CA PHE A 402 -18.85 23.61 6.29
C PHE A 402 -18.02 24.89 6.30
N ARG A 403 -18.68 25.96 6.73
CA ARG A 403 -18.09 27.26 6.98
C ARG A 403 -18.76 27.89 8.19
N ARG A 404 -17.96 28.41 9.11
CA ARG A 404 -18.43 29.20 10.25
C ARG A 404 -17.80 30.57 10.25
N ASN A 405 -18.64 31.60 10.14
CA ASN A 405 -18.22 33.00 10.19
C ASN A 405 -18.39 33.57 11.60
N LEU A 406 -17.57 34.55 11.92
CA LEU A 406 -17.66 35.36 13.13
C LEU A 406 -18.78 36.39 12.99
N ASP A 407 -19.42 36.74 14.11
CA ASP A 407 -20.47 37.76 14.12
C ASP A 407 -19.93 39.08 13.54
N PRO A 408 -20.53 39.62 12.46
CA PRO A 408 -20.08 40.86 11.84
C PRO A 408 -19.99 42.05 12.81
N ASN A 409 -20.78 42.07 13.89
CA ASN A 409 -20.71 43.09 14.92
C ASN A 409 -19.42 42.97 15.75
N VAL A 410 -19.05 41.74 16.13
CA VAL A 410 -17.77 41.47 16.81
C VAL A 410 -16.61 41.87 15.89
N CYS A 411 -16.71 41.55 14.59
CA CYS A 411 -15.70 41.95 13.62
C CYS A 411 -15.57 43.48 13.53
N ARG A 412 -16.70 44.19 13.45
CA ARG A 412 -16.72 45.66 13.43
C ARG A 412 -16.07 46.25 14.69
N GLU A 413 -16.46 45.78 15.86
CA GLU A 413 -15.91 46.23 17.14
C GLU A 413 -14.40 46.00 17.20
N ALA A 414 -13.92 44.82 16.78
CA ALA A 414 -12.50 44.48 16.78
C ALA A 414 -11.69 45.33 15.81
N CYS A 415 -12.19 45.53 14.60
CA CYS A 415 -11.56 46.41 13.61
C CYS A 415 -11.51 47.87 14.09
N LEU A 416 -12.57 48.38 14.72
CA LEU A 416 -12.57 49.73 15.29
C LEU A 416 -11.56 49.86 16.44
N TYR A 417 -11.52 48.89 17.35
CA TYR A 417 -10.56 48.84 18.44
C TYR A 417 -9.11 48.86 17.91
N SER A 418 -8.82 48.06 16.87
CA SER A 418 -7.53 48.00 16.19
C SER A 418 -7.08 49.38 15.69
N LEU A 419 -7.96 50.13 15.05
CA LEU A 419 -7.66 51.47 14.55
C LEU A 419 -7.49 52.50 15.66
N GLU A 420 -8.36 52.48 16.67
CA GLU A 420 -8.33 53.43 17.78
C GLU A 420 -7.07 53.28 18.63
N HIS A 421 -6.72 52.04 18.97
CA HIS A 421 -5.60 51.71 19.85
C HIS A 421 -4.29 51.44 19.08
N LYS A 422 -4.34 51.46 17.74
CA LYS A 422 -3.22 51.13 16.84
C LYS A 422 -2.63 49.74 17.11
N VAL A 423 -3.47 48.79 17.50
CA VAL A 423 -3.08 47.39 17.71
C VAL A 423 -3.27 46.63 16.40
N PRO A 424 -2.23 46.00 15.83
CA PRO A 424 -2.34 45.27 14.57
C PRO A 424 -3.34 44.11 14.66
N LEU A 425 -4.13 43.96 13.61
CA LEU A 425 -5.20 42.97 13.50
C LEU A 425 -5.14 42.32 12.12
N ILE A 426 -5.23 40.99 12.08
CA ILE A 426 -5.43 40.22 10.84
C ILE A 426 -6.79 39.56 10.88
N ALA A 427 -7.57 39.74 9.83
CA ALA A 427 -8.82 39.04 9.58
C ALA A 427 -8.64 37.95 8.53
N PHE A 428 -9.08 36.75 8.86
CA PHE A 428 -9.04 35.59 8.00
C PHE A 428 -10.38 35.42 7.29
N SER A 429 -10.34 35.38 5.97
CA SER A 429 -11.48 35.21 5.07
C SER A 429 -11.14 34.14 4.04
N GLU A 430 -11.54 32.90 4.30
CA GLU A 430 -11.25 31.74 3.44
C GLU A 430 -9.74 31.59 3.22
N ASP A 431 -9.29 31.88 2.00
CA ASP A 431 -7.92 31.79 1.52
C ASP A 431 -7.17 33.13 1.60
N ARG A 432 -7.79 34.17 2.17
CA ARG A 432 -7.26 35.53 2.23
C ARG A 432 -7.05 36.01 3.67
N CYS A 433 -6.03 36.84 3.85
CA CYS A 433 -5.76 37.59 5.07
C CYS A 433 -5.94 39.08 4.78
N LEU A 434 -6.69 39.78 5.63
CA LEU A 434 -6.97 41.21 5.51
C LEU A 434 -6.46 41.95 6.75
N THR A 435 -5.93 43.15 6.59
CA THR A 435 -5.51 44.05 7.69
C THR A 435 -6.01 45.46 7.43
N LEU A 436 -5.98 46.34 8.42
CA LEU A 436 -6.38 47.74 8.29
C LEU A 436 -5.18 48.67 8.05
N PHE A 437 -3.98 48.24 8.39
CA PHE A 437 -2.75 49.01 8.20
C PHE A 437 -1.52 48.10 8.15
N GLU A 438 -0.42 48.64 7.61
CA GLU A 438 0.88 47.96 7.58
C GLU A 438 1.48 47.90 8.99
N HIS A 439 1.98 46.73 9.36
CA HIS A 439 2.71 46.55 10.61
C HIS A 439 3.69 45.37 10.51
N PRO A 440 4.91 45.47 11.07
CA PRO A 440 5.90 44.38 11.03
C PRO A 440 5.40 43.05 11.61
N LEU A 441 4.55 43.11 12.65
CA LEU A 441 3.93 41.89 13.21
C LEU A 441 2.94 41.24 12.24
N VAL A 442 2.26 42.02 11.37
CA VAL A 442 1.38 41.43 10.35
C VAL A 442 2.22 40.71 9.29
N ASP A 443 3.35 41.29 8.91
CA ASP A 443 4.29 40.67 7.97
C ASP A 443 4.97 39.42 8.56
N SER A 444 5.15 39.35 9.88
CA SER A 444 5.72 38.15 10.52
C SER A 444 4.81 36.94 10.38
N VAL A 445 3.48 37.13 10.40
CA VAL A 445 2.50 36.04 10.17
C VAL A 445 2.65 35.44 8.78
N HIS A 446 2.88 36.28 7.76
CA HIS A 446 3.16 35.82 6.40
C HIS A 446 4.52 35.10 6.27
N THR A 447 5.57 35.67 6.86
CA THR A 447 6.96 35.19 6.65
C THR A 447 7.31 33.97 7.50
N VAL A 448 6.84 33.90 8.74
CA VAL A 448 7.14 32.83 9.70
C VAL A 448 6.12 31.69 9.60
N TYR A 449 4.84 32.00 9.51
CA TYR A 449 3.76 31.00 9.54
C TYR A 449 3.21 30.65 8.15
N HIS A 450 3.77 31.26 7.09
CA HIS A 450 3.42 31.05 5.69
C HIS A 450 1.98 31.41 5.31
N GLU A 451 1.32 32.23 6.13
CA GLU A 451 -0.03 32.72 5.83
C GLU A 451 -0.02 33.65 4.60
N PRO A 452 -1.15 33.81 3.88
CA PRO A 452 -1.29 34.81 2.83
C PRO A 452 -0.87 36.20 3.32
N LYS A 453 -0.24 36.97 2.44
CA LYS A 453 0.13 38.35 2.76
C LYS A 453 -1.14 39.15 3.04
N GLY A 454 -1.16 39.85 4.17
CA GLY A 454 -2.29 40.69 4.57
C GLY A 454 -2.59 41.78 3.54
N GLU A 455 -3.79 41.76 2.97
CA GLU A 455 -4.29 42.81 2.09
C GLU A 455 -4.78 43.99 2.94
N ILE A 456 -4.28 45.19 2.65
CA ILE A 456 -4.63 46.38 3.43
C ILE A 456 -5.97 46.93 2.94
N MET A 457 -6.95 46.94 3.82
CA MET A 457 -8.29 47.46 3.58
C MET A 457 -8.37 48.93 4.00
N PRO A 458 -9.00 49.81 3.19
CA PRO A 458 -9.00 51.25 3.43
C PRO A 458 -9.89 51.69 4.60
N SER A 459 -10.92 50.89 4.97
CA SER A 459 -11.72 51.12 6.16
C SER A 459 -12.34 49.82 6.67
N VAL A 460 -12.90 49.88 7.89
CA VAL A 460 -13.63 48.76 8.50
C VAL A 460 -14.81 48.33 7.62
N GLU A 461 -15.54 49.29 7.05
CA GLU A 461 -16.69 49.05 6.17
C GLU A 461 -16.27 48.31 4.90
N HIS A 462 -15.12 48.66 4.32
CA HIS A 462 -14.61 47.96 3.15
C HIS A 462 -14.19 46.54 3.49
N LEU A 463 -13.56 46.32 4.65
CA LEU A 463 -13.18 44.99 5.13
C LEU A 463 -14.42 44.10 5.32
N LEU A 464 -15.44 44.60 6.04
CA LEU A 464 -16.67 43.86 6.31
C LEU A 464 -17.56 43.65 5.06
N ALA A 465 -17.48 44.54 4.07
CA ALA A 465 -18.23 44.40 2.82
C ALA A 465 -17.54 43.47 1.81
N ALA A 466 -16.21 43.35 1.88
CA ALA A 466 -15.42 42.58 0.93
C ALA A 466 -15.31 41.09 1.29
N ALA A 467 -15.61 40.71 2.53
CA ALA A 467 -15.27 39.39 3.05
C ALA A 467 -16.15 38.95 4.22
N ASP A 468 -16.48 37.66 4.22
CA ASP A 468 -16.97 36.94 5.38
C ASP A 468 -15.78 36.50 6.24
N ILE A 469 -15.73 36.96 7.49
CA ILE A 469 -14.58 36.71 8.37
C ILE A 469 -14.84 35.46 9.19
N GLN A 470 -13.91 34.50 9.17
CA GLN A 470 -13.98 33.31 10.03
C GLN A 470 -13.24 33.52 11.35
N LYS A 471 -12.12 34.25 11.33
CA LYS A 471 -11.25 34.41 12.50
C LYS A 471 -10.56 35.78 12.48
N LEU A 472 -10.29 36.31 13.66
CA LEU A 472 -9.48 37.51 13.86
C LEU A 472 -8.28 37.19 14.77
N ILE A 473 -7.13 37.80 14.50
CA ILE A 473 -5.95 37.73 15.36
C ILE A 473 -5.45 39.14 15.66
N PHE A 474 -5.43 39.52 16.93
CA PHE A 474 -4.66 40.67 17.40
C PHE A 474 -3.22 40.25 17.69
N LEU A 475 -2.28 41.11 17.31
CA LEU A 475 -0.86 40.89 17.46
C LEU A 475 -0.27 41.96 18.37
N ASP A 476 0.33 41.55 19.49
CA ASP A 476 0.98 42.43 20.47
C ASP A 476 2.03 41.64 21.25
N THR A 477 2.82 42.30 22.08
CA THR A 477 3.71 41.62 23.04
C THR A 477 2.94 40.62 23.91
N ALA A 478 3.59 39.55 24.34
CA ALA A 478 2.96 38.53 25.19
C ALA A 478 2.36 39.11 26.48
N GLU A 479 3.00 40.13 27.04
CA GLU A 479 2.49 40.89 28.18
C GLU A 479 1.24 41.70 27.80
N GLY A 480 1.25 42.43 26.69
CA GLY A 480 0.10 43.21 26.18
C GLY A 480 -1.13 42.33 25.90
N VAL A 481 -0.91 41.18 25.26
CA VAL A 481 -1.98 40.19 25.03
C VAL A 481 -2.58 39.72 26.34
N THR A 482 -1.74 39.30 27.30
CA THR A 482 -2.21 38.68 28.55
C THR A 482 -2.86 39.67 29.50
N THR A 483 -2.33 40.89 29.59
CA THR A 483 -2.77 41.90 30.57
C THR A 483 -3.87 42.81 30.05
N THR A 484 -3.93 43.07 28.74
CA THR A 484 -4.82 44.08 28.16
C THR A 484 -5.83 43.45 27.22
N LEU A 485 -5.37 42.81 26.13
CA LEU A 485 -6.26 42.36 25.07
C LEU A 485 -7.16 41.21 25.52
N ARG A 486 -6.60 40.18 26.17
CA ARG A 486 -7.35 38.99 26.56
C ARG A 486 -8.45 39.30 27.57
N PRO A 487 -8.21 40.04 28.68
CA PRO A 487 -9.28 40.40 29.61
C PRO A 487 -10.36 41.27 28.95
N TYR A 488 -9.97 42.26 28.15
CA TYR A 488 -10.91 43.14 27.46
C TYR A 488 -11.81 42.36 26.51
N TRP A 489 -11.22 41.55 25.62
CA TRP A 489 -11.99 40.80 24.62
C TRP A 489 -12.79 39.66 25.21
N SER A 490 -12.35 39.06 26.31
CA SER A 490 -13.16 38.05 27.02
C SER A 490 -14.45 38.66 27.56
N GLU A 491 -14.39 39.89 28.10
CA GLU A 491 -15.58 40.61 28.57
C GLU A 491 -16.41 41.20 27.42
N ALA A 492 -15.77 41.67 26.34
CA ALA A 492 -16.48 42.28 25.21
C ALA A 492 -17.22 41.24 24.35
N THR A 493 -16.63 40.08 24.12
CA THR A 493 -17.23 39.01 23.30
C THR A 493 -18.32 38.24 24.05
N ARG A 494 -18.14 38.00 25.36
CA ARG A 494 -19.03 37.15 26.17
C ARG A 494 -19.39 35.85 25.45
N ASP A 495 -20.66 35.66 25.11
CA ASP A 495 -21.17 34.46 24.45
C ASP A 495 -21.21 34.58 22.91
N ARG A 496 -20.80 35.72 22.34
CA ARG A 496 -20.82 35.96 20.88
C ARG A 496 -19.64 35.33 20.15
N ALA A 497 -18.52 35.16 20.84
CA ALA A 497 -17.30 34.59 20.28
C ALA A 497 -16.42 34.01 21.40
N SER A 498 -15.50 33.13 21.03
CA SER A 498 -14.50 32.57 21.92
C SER A 498 -13.17 33.30 21.73
N VAL A 499 -12.49 33.57 22.85
CA VAL A 499 -11.15 34.17 22.89
C VAL A 499 -10.13 33.08 23.21
N VAL A 500 -9.18 32.87 22.30
CA VAL A 500 -8.18 31.81 22.38
C VAL A 500 -6.78 32.42 22.26
N GLN A 501 -5.81 31.89 23.02
CA GLN A 501 -4.42 32.31 22.96
C GLN A 501 -3.54 31.07 22.88
N ALA A 502 -3.23 30.64 21.65
CA ALA A 502 -2.34 29.50 21.40
C ALA A 502 -0.86 29.92 21.39
N VAL A 503 -0.56 31.11 20.84
CA VAL A 503 0.78 31.69 20.79
C VAL A 503 0.82 32.90 21.73
N PRO A 504 1.86 33.09 22.56
CA PRO A 504 1.87 34.12 23.60
C PRO A 504 1.57 35.54 23.12
N ASP A 505 2.04 35.92 21.93
CA ASP A 505 1.94 37.24 21.29
C ASP A 505 0.73 37.36 20.32
N MET A 506 -0.16 36.36 20.28
CA MET A 506 -1.33 36.34 19.41
C MET A 506 -2.61 36.07 20.19
N LEU A 507 -3.57 36.99 20.09
CA LEU A 507 -4.93 36.79 20.62
C LEU A 507 -5.89 36.48 19.48
N GLU A 508 -6.51 35.31 19.52
CA GLU A 508 -7.47 34.88 18.52
C GLU A 508 -8.91 35.11 19.01
N ILE A 509 -9.74 35.64 18.11
CA ILE A 509 -11.19 35.69 18.28
C ILE A 509 -11.81 34.81 17.22
N VAL A 510 -12.51 33.78 17.67
CA VAL A 510 -13.12 32.75 16.80
C VAL A 510 -14.58 32.54 17.19
N PRO A 511 -15.44 32.08 16.26
CA PRO A 511 -16.81 31.67 16.56
C PRO A 511 -16.84 30.56 17.62
N SER A 512 -17.81 30.60 18.52
CA SER A 512 -17.97 29.57 19.54
C SER A 512 -18.49 28.25 18.96
N GLY A 513 -18.10 27.14 19.59
CA GLY A 513 -18.63 25.80 19.30
C GLY A 513 -18.02 25.13 18.06
N THR A 514 -16.79 25.47 17.68
CA THR A 514 -16.05 24.79 16.61
C THR A 514 -14.63 24.44 17.07
N SER A 515 -14.14 23.29 16.65
CA SER A 515 -12.84 22.69 16.98
C SER A 515 -12.34 21.83 15.82
N LYS A 516 -11.06 21.45 15.82
CA LYS A 516 -10.54 20.48 14.84
C LYS A 516 -11.31 19.16 14.92
N GLY A 517 -11.55 18.63 16.12
CA GLY A 517 -12.31 17.39 16.31
C GLY A 517 -13.73 17.45 15.73
N SER A 518 -14.47 18.55 15.96
CA SER A 518 -15.79 18.75 15.36
C SER A 518 -15.74 18.84 13.82
N GLY A 519 -14.72 19.49 13.26
CA GLY A 519 -14.51 19.58 11.81
C GLY A 519 -14.16 18.22 11.19
N VAL A 520 -13.29 17.44 11.86
CA VAL A 520 -12.95 16.07 11.46
C VAL A 520 -14.19 15.19 11.49
N ARG A 521 -14.99 15.22 12.57
CA ARG A 521 -16.24 14.46 12.66
C ARG A 521 -17.18 14.78 11.49
N MET A 522 -17.37 16.06 11.18
CA MET A 522 -18.23 16.46 10.07
C MET A 522 -17.72 15.96 8.71
N LEU A 523 -16.40 15.94 8.52
CA LEU A 523 -15.78 15.38 7.32
C LEU A 523 -15.96 13.87 7.23
N LEU A 524 -15.79 13.13 8.34
CA LEU A 524 -16.02 11.68 8.39
C LEU A 524 -17.46 11.33 8.05
N ASP A 525 -18.43 12.02 8.66
CA ASP A 525 -19.87 11.83 8.43
C ASP A 525 -20.21 12.05 6.95
N HIS A 526 -19.66 13.10 6.33
CA HIS A 526 -19.87 13.39 4.91
C HIS A 526 -19.27 12.30 3.99
N LEU A 527 -18.15 11.71 4.39
CA LEU A 527 -17.45 10.69 3.62
C LEU A 527 -17.97 9.26 3.87
N GLY A 528 -18.83 9.07 4.89
CA GLY A 528 -19.32 7.77 5.31
C GLY A 528 -18.23 6.90 5.94
N ILE A 529 -17.23 7.51 6.58
CA ILE A 529 -16.10 6.83 7.22
C ILE A 529 -16.35 6.72 8.71
N THR A 530 -15.99 5.59 9.30
CA THR A 530 -16.13 5.39 10.74
C THR A 530 -14.88 5.84 11.48
N THR A 531 -15.02 6.25 12.73
CA THR A 531 -13.88 6.63 13.59
C THR A 531 -12.90 5.47 13.83
N LYS A 532 -13.34 4.22 13.65
CA LYS A 532 -12.51 3.01 13.76
C LYS A 532 -11.46 2.90 12.65
N GLU A 533 -11.68 3.56 11.52
CA GLU A 533 -10.82 3.49 10.34
C GLU A 533 -9.80 4.63 10.31
N ILE A 534 -9.69 5.43 11.37
CA ILE A 534 -8.85 6.61 11.40
C ILE A 534 -7.83 6.59 12.52
N MET A 535 -6.67 7.12 12.19
CA MET A 535 -5.60 7.48 13.12
C MET A 535 -5.49 9.01 13.14
N ALA A 536 -5.22 9.60 14.30
CA ALA A 536 -5.00 11.03 14.44
C ALA A 536 -3.66 11.32 15.12
N ILE A 537 -2.96 12.36 14.68
CA ILE A 537 -1.66 12.79 15.23
C ILE A 537 -1.71 14.30 15.48
N GLY A 538 -1.31 14.72 16.68
CA GLY A 538 -1.32 16.12 17.11
C GLY A 538 -0.42 16.38 18.31
N ASP A 539 -0.33 17.64 18.73
CA ASP A 539 0.49 18.08 19.88
C ASP A 539 -0.18 19.18 20.71
N GLY A 540 -1.06 19.98 20.11
CA GLY A 540 -1.70 21.14 20.72
C GLY A 540 -2.98 20.83 21.50
N GLU A 541 -3.43 21.76 22.35
CA GLU A 541 -4.71 21.63 23.07
C GLU A 541 -5.91 21.59 22.10
N ASN A 542 -5.77 22.20 20.93
CA ASN A 542 -6.77 22.18 19.86
C ASN A 542 -6.88 20.82 19.15
N ASP A 543 -5.97 19.88 19.40
CA ASP A 543 -5.97 18.52 18.85
C ASP A 543 -6.69 17.52 19.75
N VAL A 544 -6.91 17.84 21.04
CA VAL A 544 -7.50 16.94 22.05
C VAL A 544 -8.74 16.22 21.52
N GLU A 545 -9.74 16.97 21.04
CA GLU A 545 -10.99 16.37 20.53
C GLU A 545 -10.79 15.53 19.26
N MET A 546 -9.76 15.82 18.45
CA MET A 546 -9.43 15.03 17.26
C MET A 546 -8.77 13.71 17.64
N LEU A 547 -7.87 13.74 18.64
CA LEU A 547 -7.20 12.53 19.16
C LEU A 547 -8.21 11.59 19.82
N GLU A 548 -9.10 12.11 20.67
CA GLU A 548 -10.16 11.33 21.33
C GLU A 548 -11.17 10.72 20.34
N LEU A 549 -11.37 11.37 19.19
CA LEU A 549 -12.30 10.92 18.17
C LEU A 549 -11.75 9.70 17.39
N ALA A 550 -10.43 9.60 17.23
CA ALA A 550 -9.81 8.60 16.39
C ALA A 550 -9.78 7.21 17.05
N SER A 551 -9.65 6.16 16.24
CA SER A 551 -9.41 4.81 16.78
C SER A 551 -8.04 4.67 17.42
N LEU A 552 -7.11 5.52 16.99
CA LEU A 552 -5.78 5.66 17.56
C LEU A 552 -5.39 7.14 17.50
N GLY A 553 -5.45 7.80 18.64
CA GLY A 553 -4.97 9.16 18.85
C GLY A 553 -3.52 9.15 19.35
N ILE A 554 -2.62 9.85 18.66
CA ILE A 554 -1.21 9.95 19.02
C ILE A 554 -0.86 11.40 19.34
N ALA A 555 -0.37 11.63 20.56
CA ALA A 555 0.22 12.90 20.95
C ALA A 555 1.73 12.84 20.78
N LEU A 556 2.34 13.83 20.14
CA LEU A 556 3.81 13.91 20.10
C LEU A 556 4.39 14.34 21.46
N SER A 557 5.63 13.96 21.75
CA SER A 557 6.26 14.21 23.05
C SER A 557 6.47 15.70 23.36
N ASN A 558 6.55 16.56 22.34
CA ASN A 558 6.58 18.02 22.48
C ASN A 558 5.20 18.64 22.79
N GLY A 559 4.12 17.85 22.70
CA GLY A 559 2.77 18.32 22.93
C GLY A 559 2.44 18.64 24.38
N SER A 560 1.30 19.29 24.59
CA SER A 560 0.83 19.68 25.93
C SER A 560 0.46 18.47 26.80
N GLU A 561 0.58 18.60 28.12
CA GLU A 561 0.18 17.53 29.05
C GLU A 561 -1.31 17.16 28.92
N LYS A 562 -2.17 18.13 28.57
CA LYS A 562 -3.59 17.85 28.29
C LYS A 562 -3.77 16.98 27.06
N THR A 563 -3.01 17.24 25.99
CA THR A 563 -3.05 16.47 24.75
C THR A 563 -2.52 15.06 24.95
N LYS A 564 -1.41 14.91 25.70
CA LYS A 564 -0.85 13.59 26.05
C LYS A 564 -1.79 12.77 26.92
N ALA A 565 -2.53 13.40 27.83
CA ALA A 565 -3.44 12.71 28.73
C ALA A 565 -4.63 12.03 28.04
N VAL A 566 -5.01 12.49 26.84
CA VAL A 566 -6.13 11.93 26.06
C VAL A 566 -5.69 11.00 24.94
N ALA A 567 -4.39 10.98 24.61
CA ALA A 567 -3.86 10.15 23.54
C ALA A 567 -3.70 8.70 23.97
N ASP A 568 -3.91 7.76 23.04
CA ASP A 568 -3.66 6.34 23.24
C ASP A 568 -2.15 6.05 23.32
N VAL A 569 -1.35 6.84 22.59
CA VAL A 569 0.09 6.68 22.47
C VAL A 569 0.77 8.04 22.51
N ILE A 570 1.91 8.09 23.20
CA ILE A 570 2.84 9.22 23.14
C ILE A 570 3.96 8.87 22.15
N GLY A 571 4.04 9.61 21.05
CA GLY A 571 5.06 9.46 20.01
C GLY A 571 6.33 10.25 20.29
N ALA A 572 7.32 10.13 19.40
CA ALA A 572 8.51 10.99 19.40
C ALA A 572 8.15 12.46 19.13
N SER A 573 9.08 13.39 19.36
CA SER A 573 8.81 14.80 19.10
C SER A 573 8.75 15.12 17.60
N ASN A 574 8.15 16.23 17.23
CA ASN A 574 8.18 16.75 15.86
C ASN A 574 9.61 17.00 15.33
N ASP A 575 10.56 17.34 16.20
CA ASP A 575 11.98 17.48 15.85
C ASP A 575 12.69 16.13 15.61
N GLU A 576 12.10 15.03 16.08
CA GLU A 576 12.60 13.65 15.93
C GLU A 576 11.81 12.85 14.89
N ASP A 577 11.13 13.52 13.96
CA ASP A 577 10.29 12.89 12.93
C ASP A 577 9.12 12.08 13.53
N GLY A 578 8.50 12.55 14.61
CA GLY A 578 7.42 11.84 15.33
C GLY A 578 6.24 11.40 14.46
N VAL A 579 5.88 12.18 13.43
CA VAL A 579 4.86 11.76 12.45
C VAL A 579 5.32 10.56 11.61
N ALA A 580 6.59 10.54 11.19
CA ALA A 580 7.14 9.42 10.44
C ALA A 580 7.17 8.15 11.30
N ASP A 581 7.65 8.26 12.54
CA ASP A 581 7.69 7.16 13.50
C ASP A 581 6.28 6.60 13.77
N ALA A 582 5.31 7.49 13.98
CA ALA A 582 3.92 7.12 14.18
C ALA A 582 3.32 6.38 12.97
N ILE A 583 3.57 6.86 11.75
CA ILE A 583 3.11 6.19 10.53
C ILE A 583 3.73 4.79 10.43
N TYR A 584 5.05 4.68 10.58
CA TYR A 584 5.74 3.40 10.41
C TYR A 584 5.37 2.36 11.46
N ARG A 585 5.10 2.77 12.70
CA ARG A 585 4.76 1.83 13.79
C ARG A 585 3.31 1.42 13.84
N TYR A 586 2.39 2.28 13.39
CA TYR A 586 0.97 2.11 13.69
C TYR A 586 0.05 2.12 12.47
N ALA A 587 0.44 2.75 11.36
CA ALA A 587 -0.41 2.80 10.17
C ALA A 587 -0.33 1.54 9.32
N PHE A 588 0.80 0.83 9.41
CA PHE A 588 1.08 -0.43 8.70
C PHE A 588 1.00 -1.59 9.66
#